data_AF-A0A1M7H6Q8-F1
#
_entry.id   AF-A0A1M7H6Q8-F1
#
_cell.length_a   1.000
_cell.length_b   1.000
_cell.length_c   1.000
_cell.angle_alpha   90.00
_cell.angle_beta   90.00
_cell.angle_gamma   90.00
#
_symmetry.space_group_name_H-M   'P 1'
#
loop_
_entity.id
_entity.type
_entity.pdbx_description
1 polymer ?
#
loop_
_entity_poly.entity_id
_entity_poly.type
_entity_poly.pdbx_seq_one_letter_code
_entity_poly.pdbx_strand_id
1 'polypeptide(L)'
;MTEIYPDWLTKEMLRGVRRFNIDAYLVALEGWRRGLSLTFYEHTTRETDMKLIGFDPIGKLFSLESGTKKHFFYRTRGDIISNEAVDTGTDKEAAKKHLAEAGVAVPQGFSFTSDTPEEEVRNSLSKMEKPVVLKPTFGSLGKGVTTDIQSDAMFESSLQYIKSTYDYMDFMVEEHIDGEDVRVYVVGDEVAAATKRIPANVIGDGVYTIRQLIDEKNEARKLNPHTSTRLIKMDDRLKGYLAAQSLSLDSVMEEGRTVFLNGGSNISAGGDSIDVTDALSNGVRKTAIDAVAAIPGLHHAGVDMIVNDDLGVVIEINSTGSTALHTFPLYGRPQNVAEKIIDYYFPETKGIITSDQLFFDYRTILKQLRANQLKKIEITDAPVGEIYAKRYVISGKVQKVGYRIWAENQAIAHGLHGYARNLKNGKVVVVVGGLDRETVDGFKDVCYQGPQRARVETVKEFAWEKEIMVGFEIRK
;
A
#
# COMPACT_ATOMS: atom_id res chain seq x y z
N MET A 1 15.44 1.96 -15.59
CA MET A 1 14.30 1.76 -14.67
C MET A 1 14.40 0.35 -14.13
N THR A 2 14.68 0.25 -12.84
CA THR A 2 14.61 -0.96 -12.02
C THR A 2 13.24 -1.65 -12.16
N GLU A 3 13.19 -2.96 -11.88
CA GLU A 3 11.92 -3.65 -11.73
C GLU A 3 11.07 -2.95 -10.66
N ILE A 4 9.93 -2.42 -11.08
CA ILE A 4 9.00 -1.64 -10.25
C ILE A 4 8.19 -2.56 -9.32
N TYR A 5 8.06 -3.82 -9.70
CA TYR A 5 7.35 -4.84 -8.95
C TYR A 5 8.39 -5.70 -8.23
N PRO A 6 8.17 -6.03 -6.95
CA PRO A 6 9.00 -7.02 -6.28
C PRO A 6 8.82 -8.40 -6.92
N ASP A 7 9.79 -9.29 -6.70
CA ASP A 7 9.85 -10.62 -7.30
C ASP A 7 8.59 -11.48 -7.03
N TRP A 8 7.89 -11.23 -5.91
CA TRP A 8 6.67 -11.95 -5.52
C TRP A 8 5.37 -11.35 -6.10
N LEU A 9 5.45 -10.28 -6.91
CA LEU A 9 4.29 -9.62 -7.51
C LEU A 9 4.50 -9.30 -9.00
N THR A 10 3.40 -9.25 -9.75
CA THR A 10 3.42 -8.80 -11.14
C THR A 10 2.39 -7.72 -11.43
N LYS A 11 2.58 -7.02 -12.55
CA LYS A 11 1.61 -6.03 -13.05
C LYS A 11 0.22 -6.64 -13.29
N GLU A 12 0.16 -7.91 -13.69
CA GLU A 12 -1.10 -8.59 -13.96
C GLU A 12 -1.85 -8.91 -12.65
N MET A 13 -1.14 -9.32 -11.60
CA MET A 13 -1.71 -9.52 -10.25
C MET A 13 -2.38 -8.25 -9.71
N LEU A 14 -1.75 -7.09 -9.95
CA LEU A 14 -2.24 -5.79 -9.50
C LEU A 14 -3.15 -5.08 -10.53
N ARG A 15 -3.63 -5.81 -11.54
CA ARG A 15 -4.48 -5.24 -12.60
C ARG A 15 -5.82 -4.77 -12.04
N GLY A 16 -6.02 -3.46 -12.00
CA GLY A 16 -7.24 -2.84 -11.45
C GLY A 16 -7.22 -2.67 -9.93
N VAL A 17 -6.11 -3.03 -9.27
CA VAL A 17 -5.89 -2.84 -7.83
C VAL A 17 -5.23 -1.49 -7.60
N ARG A 18 -5.91 -0.57 -6.91
CA ARG A 18 -5.43 0.81 -6.71
C ARG A 18 -5.79 1.31 -5.31
N ARG A 19 -5.03 2.31 -4.82
CA ARG A 19 -5.26 2.98 -3.52
C ARG A 19 -5.28 1.94 -2.39
N PHE A 20 -6.19 2.08 -1.42
CA PHE A 20 -6.32 1.19 -0.26
C PHE A 20 -6.69 -0.27 -0.60
N ASN A 21 -7.12 -0.56 -1.83
CA ASN A 21 -7.30 -1.95 -2.26
C ASN A 21 -5.96 -2.68 -2.40
N ILE A 22 -4.84 -1.97 -2.57
CA ILE A 22 -3.50 -2.58 -2.57
C ILE A 22 -3.24 -3.21 -1.20
N ASP A 23 -3.48 -2.47 -0.11
CA ASP A 23 -3.27 -2.95 1.26
C ASP A 23 -4.02 -4.27 1.52
N ALA A 24 -5.32 -4.30 1.22
CA ALA A 24 -6.14 -5.50 1.41
C ALA A 24 -5.72 -6.65 0.49
N TYR A 25 -5.37 -6.35 -0.76
CA TYR A 25 -4.92 -7.37 -1.70
C TYR A 25 -3.63 -8.05 -1.26
N LEU A 26 -2.65 -7.29 -0.78
CA LEU A 26 -1.34 -7.83 -0.38
C LEU A 26 -1.48 -8.79 0.80
N VAL A 27 -2.21 -8.40 1.85
CA VAL A 27 -2.42 -9.27 3.03
C VAL A 27 -3.28 -10.48 2.68
N ALA A 28 -4.35 -10.31 1.88
CA ALA A 28 -5.18 -11.42 1.44
C ALA A 28 -4.42 -12.41 0.54
N LEU A 29 -3.60 -11.92 -0.39
CA LEU A 29 -2.79 -12.73 -1.29
C LEU A 29 -1.76 -13.55 -0.54
N GLU A 30 -1.05 -12.91 0.39
CA GLU A 30 -0.04 -13.56 1.23
C GLU A 30 -0.66 -14.73 2.03
N GLY A 31 -1.75 -14.46 2.76
CA GLY A 31 -2.41 -15.50 3.55
C GLY A 31 -2.98 -16.62 2.69
N TRP A 32 -3.65 -16.27 1.59
CA TRP A 32 -4.26 -17.24 0.68
C TRP A 32 -3.23 -18.15 0.01
N ARG A 33 -2.06 -17.63 -0.41
CA ARG A 33 -0.96 -18.44 -0.97
C ARG A 33 -0.42 -19.47 0.02
N ARG A 34 -0.56 -19.23 1.32
CA ARG A 34 -0.17 -20.15 2.40
C ARG A 34 -1.25 -21.19 2.74
N GLY A 35 -2.32 -21.25 1.96
CA GLY A 35 -3.40 -22.23 2.14
C GLY A 35 -4.51 -21.78 3.09
N LEU A 36 -4.55 -20.49 3.46
CA LEU A 36 -5.65 -19.96 4.26
C LEU A 36 -6.88 -19.74 3.38
N SER A 37 -8.04 -20.19 3.84
CA SER A 37 -9.30 -19.93 3.15
C SER A 37 -9.64 -18.45 3.20
N LEU A 38 -9.98 -17.87 2.05
CA LEU A 38 -10.15 -16.43 1.88
C LEU A 38 -11.61 -16.09 1.57
N THR A 39 -12.19 -15.17 2.34
CA THR A 39 -13.53 -14.64 2.09
C THR A 39 -13.52 -13.12 2.09
N PHE A 40 -14.09 -12.47 1.07
CA PHE A 40 -14.32 -11.03 1.07
C PHE A 40 -15.76 -10.69 1.44
N TYR A 41 -15.96 -9.55 2.12
CA TYR A 41 -17.27 -9.13 2.61
C TYR A 41 -17.67 -7.76 2.04
N GLU A 42 -18.98 -7.54 1.96
CA GLU A 42 -19.55 -6.20 1.78
C GLU A 42 -19.30 -5.36 3.04
N HIS A 43 -19.11 -4.05 2.87
CA HIS A 43 -18.82 -3.10 3.94
C HIS A 43 -19.90 -2.98 5.03
N THR A 44 -21.15 -3.44 4.77
CA THR A 44 -22.26 -3.42 5.74
C THR A 44 -22.45 -4.75 6.50
N THR A 45 -21.46 -5.65 6.41
CA THR A 45 -21.54 -6.96 7.05
C THR A 45 -21.66 -6.89 8.57
N ARG A 46 -22.27 -7.92 9.17
CA ARG A 46 -22.38 -8.12 10.63
C ARG A 46 -21.50 -9.25 11.16
N GLU A 47 -20.65 -9.80 10.31
CA GLU A 47 -19.76 -10.94 10.62
C GLU A 47 -18.62 -10.56 11.57
N THR A 48 -18.38 -9.25 11.75
CA THR A 48 -17.36 -8.71 12.64
C THR A 48 -17.81 -7.36 13.20
N ASP A 49 -17.32 -7.02 14.38
CA ASP A 49 -17.48 -5.75 15.08
C ASP A 49 -16.33 -4.76 14.81
N MET A 50 -15.40 -5.10 13.91
CA MET A 50 -14.30 -4.22 13.52
C MET A 50 -14.80 -2.87 13.02
N LYS A 51 -14.34 -1.79 13.65
CA LYS A 51 -14.61 -0.42 13.22
C LYS A 51 -13.86 -0.12 11.91
N LEU A 52 -14.60 0.08 10.82
CA LEU A 52 -14.05 0.40 9.52
C LEU A 52 -13.81 1.92 9.40
N ILE A 53 -12.57 2.36 9.65
CA ILE A 53 -12.18 3.78 9.55
C ILE A 53 -11.60 4.15 8.17
N GLY A 54 -11.62 5.43 7.82
CA GLY A 54 -11.00 5.97 6.60
C GLY A 54 -11.95 6.74 5.70
N PHE A 55 -11.47 7.08 4.50
CA PHE A 55 -12.17 7.93 3.53
C PHE A 55 -12.56 7.13 2.29
N ASP A 56 -13.63 7.55 1.61
CA ASP A 56 -14.10 6.92 0.37
C ASP A 56 -13.02 6.96 -0.75
N PRO A 57 -12.73 5.84 -1.44
CA PRO A 57 -13.25 4.49 -1.22
C PRO A 57 -12.75 3.85 0.07
N ILE A 58 -13.71 3.44 0.90
CA ILE A 58 -13.47 2.58 2.07
C ILE A 58 -12.70 1.35 1.58
N GLY A 59 -11.71 0.91 2.38
CA GLY A 59 -10.91 -0.29 2.08
C GLY A 59 -11.76 -1.56 1.97
N LYS A 60 -11.12 -2.73 1.82
CA LYS A 60 -11.84 -4.00 1.78
C LYS A 60 -11.69 -4.77 3.07
N LEU A 61 -12.82 -5.34 3.49
CA LEU A 61 -12.95 -6.28 4.58
C LEU A 61 -12.89 -7.69 4.00
N PHE A 62 -12.07 -8.54 4.60
CA PHE A 62 -11.92 -9.94 4.27
C PHE A 62 -11.61 -10.74 5.53
N SER A 63 -11.63 -12.06 5.43
CA SER A 63 -11.16 -12.96 6.48
C SER A 63 -10.27 -14.02 5.90
N LEU A 64 -9.32 -14.45 6.71
CA LEU A 64 -8.47 -15.61 6.47
C LEU A 64 -8.77 -16.66 7.55
N GLU A 65 -8.75 -17.93 7.16
CA GLU A 65 -9.12 -19.03 8.05
C GLU A 65 -8.20 -20.24 7.88
N SER A 66 -7.77 -20.82 9.01
CA SER A 66 -6.98 -22.06 9.11
C SER A 66 -7.65 -22.97 10.13
N GLY A 67 -8.30 -24.04 9.67
CA GLY A 67 -9.02 -24.96 10.56
C GLY A 67 -10.09 -24.25 11.38
N THR A 68 -9.88 -24.10 12.69
CA THR A 68 -10.83 -23.41 13.59
C THR A 68 -10.47 -21.93 13.84
N LYS A 69 -9.33 -21.46 13.35
CA LYS A 69 -8.84 -20.10 13.60
C LYS A 69 -9.19 -19.20 12.43
N LYS A 70 -10.01 -18.19 12.69
CA LYS A 70 -10.47 -17.22 11.71
C LYS A 70 -10.12 -15.81 12.18
N HIS A 71 -9.54 -15.02 11.30
CA HIS A 71 -9.25 -13.61 11.54
C HIS A 71 -9.85 -12.74 10.45
N PHE A 72 -10.50 -11.64 10.85
CA PHE A 72 -10.96 -10.59 9.96
C PHE A 72 -9.89 -9.53 9.77
N PHE A 73 -9.85 -8.97 8.56
CA PHE A 73 -8.92 -7.92 8.16
C PHE A 73 -9.64 -6.83 7.40
N TYR A 74 -9.36 -5.59 7.75
CA TYR A 74 -9.77 -4.40 7.03
C TYR A 74 -8.53 -3.64 6.56
N ARG A 75 -8.32 -3.60 5.23
CA ARG A 75 -7.04 -3.19 4.64
C ARG A 75 -5.91 -4.07 5.18
N THR A 76 -5.02 -3.53 6.00
CA THR A 76 -3.95 -4.29 6.68
C THR A 76 -4.28 -4.60 8.13
N ARG A 77 -5.21 -3.86 8.76
CA ARG A 77 -5.59 -4.05 10.17
C ARG A 77 -6.31 -5.38 10.30
N GLY A 78 -5.86 -6.27 11.19
CA GLY A 78 -6.61 -7.45 11.58
C GLY A 78 -7.40 -7.25 12.87
N ASP A 79 -8.31 -8.18 13.19
CA ASP A 79 -9.24 -8.13 14.31
C ASP A 79 -8.59 -8.23 15.71
N ILE A 80 -7.36 -8.74 15.82
CA ILE A 80 -6.57 -8.67 17.06
C ILE A 80 -6.29 -7.21 17.46
N ILE A 81 -6.31 -6.26 16.51
CA ILE A 81 -6.22 -4.83 16.82
C ILE A 81 -7.56 -4.34 17.36
N SER A 82 -7.61 -3.95 18.63
CA SER A 82 -8.84 -3.52 19.29
C SER A 82 -9.42 -2.23 18.67
N ASN A 83 -10.73 -2.04 18.79
CA ASN A 83 -11.37 -0.80 18.33
C ASN A 83 -10.90 0.41 19.15
N GLU A 84 -10.62 0.19 20.43
CA GLU A 84 -10.05 1.18 21.35
C GLU A 84 -8.66 1.63 20.88
N ALA A 85 -7.78 0.70 20.46
CA ALA A 85 -6.46 1.05 19.93
C ALA A 85 -6.53 1.87 18.63
N VAL A 86 -7.59 1.67 17.85
CA VAL A 86 -7.84 2.49 16.65
C VAL A 86 -8.34 3.87 17.01
N ASP A 87 -9.19 3.98 18.02
CA ASP A 87 -9.68 5.27 18.50
C ASP A 87 -8.54 6.07 19.11
N THR A 88 -7.70 5.44 19.95
CA THR A 88 -6.48 6.04 20.48
C THR A 88 -5.52 6.48 19.37
N GLY A 89 -5.27 5.65 18.35
CA GLY A 89 -4.37 6.03 17.25
C GLY A 89 -4.93 7.12 16.33
N THR A 90 -6.25 7.28 16.27
CA THR A 90 -6.89 8.35 15.48
C THR A 90 -6.87 9.70 16.20
N ASP A 91 -6.84 9.67 17.53
CA ASP A 91 -6.70 10.84 18.39
C ASP A 91 -5.22 11.11 18.72
N LYS A 92 -4.65 12.16 18.13
CA LYS A 92 -3.23 12.49 18.31
C LYS A 92 -2.88 12.79 19.77
N GLU A 93 -3.80 13.36 20.54
CA GLU A 93 -3.55 13.68 21.94
C GLU A 93 -3.57 12.42 22.80
N ALA A 94 -4.56 11.55 22.59
CA ALA A 94 -4.65 10.27 23.28
C ALA A 94 -3.42 9.38 22.99
N ALA A 95 -3.05 9.22 21.72
CA ALA A 95 -1.85 8.47 21.33
C ALA A 95 -0.60 9.04 22.00
N LYS A 96 -0.40 10.36 21.91
CA LYS A 96 0.75 11.05 22.51
C LYS A 96 0.84 10.84 24.02
N LYS A 97 -0.29 10.87 24.73
CA LYS A 97 -0.32 10.60 26.17
C LYS A 97 0.19 9.19 26.50
N HIS A 98 -0.31 8.17 25.80
CA HIS A 98 0.16 6.78 25.98
C HIS A 98 1.67 6.65 25.67
N LEU A 99 2.14 7.29 24.61
CA LEU A 99 3.56 7.28 24.23
C LEU A 99 4.42 7.93 25.31
N ALA A 100 4.05 9.10 25.80
CA ALA A 100 4.79 9.82 26.84
C ALA A 100 4.82 9.05 28.16
N GLU A 101 3.70 8.45 28.58
CA GLU A 101 3.63 7.61 29.79
C GLU A 101 4.52 6.35 29.68
N ALA A 102 4.71 5.83 28.48
CA ALA A 102 5.62 4.72 28.19
C ALA A 102 7.10 5.14 28.02
N GLY A 103 7.41 6.44 28.13
CA GLY A 103 8.76 6.97 27.93
C GLY A 103 9.21 7.05 26.47
N VAL A 104 8.27 6.96 25.51
CA VAL A 104 8.55 7.13 24.09
C VAL A 104 8.68 8.63 23.78
N ALA A 105 9.73 9.00 23.05
CA ALA A 105 9.98 10.39 22.68
C ALA A 105 8.87 10.91 21.75
N VAL A 106 8.23 12.00 22.17
CA VAL A 106 7.17 12.72 21.44
C VAL A 106 7.42 14.24 21.54
N PRO A 107 6.97 15.04 20.56
CA PRO A 107 7.14 16.49 20.61
C PRO A 107 6.42 17.08 21.84
N GLN A 108 7.03 18.02 22.54
CA GLN A 108 6.37 18.75 23.62
C GLN A 108 5.42 19.81 23.06
N GLY A 109 4.35 20.13 23.80
CA GLY A 109 3.32 21.04 23.30
C GLY A 109 2.07 21.11 24.16
N PHE A 110 1.04 21.79 23.66
CA PHE A 110 -0.26 21.93 24.30
C PHE A 110 -1.41 21.89 23.29
N SER A 111 -2.58 21.44 23.73
CA SER A 111 -3.83 21.45 22.96
C SER A 111 -4.74 22.60 23.39
N PHE A 112 -5.60 23.06 22.49
CA PHE A 112 -6.63 24.07 22.76
C PHE A 112 -7.82 23.89 21.81
N THR A 113 -9.00 24.38 22.20
CA THR A 113 -10.22 24.33 21.38
C THR A 113 -10.59 25.72 20.87
N SER A 114 -11.63 25.79 20.04
CA SER A 114 -12.22 27.07 19.60
C SER A 114 -12.73 27.92 20.76
N ASP A 115 -13.04 27.30 21.90
CA ASP A 115 -13.57 27.94 23.09
C ASP A 115 -12.47 28.39 24.07
N THR A 116 -11.21 27.97 23.85
CA THR A 116 -10.08 28.39 24.67
C THR A 116 -9.80 29.88 24.45
N PRO A 117 -9.70 30.70 25.52
CA PRO A 117 -9.39 32.12 25.41
C PRO A 117 -8.07 32.37 24.68
N GLU A 118 -8.04 33.31 23.72
CA GLU A 118 -6.84 33.62 22.92
C GLU A 118 -5.63 33.99 23.79
N GLU A 119 -5.86 34.70 24.90
CA GLU A 119 -4.81 35.05 25.87
C GLU A 119 -4.16 33.81 26.51
N GLU A 120 -4.92 32.74 26.75
CA GLU A 120 -4.39 31.49 27.30
C GLU A 120 -3.51 30.77 26.27
N VAL A 121 -3.94 30.75 25.00
CA VAL A 121 -3.17 30.20 23.88
C VAL A 121 -1.86 30.98 23.70
N ARG A 122 -1.92 32.32 23.72
CA ARG A 122 -0.73 33.20 23.60
C ARG A 122 0.22 33.02 24.78
N ASN A 123 -0.30 32.97 26.00
CA ASN A 123 0.51 32.73 27.19
C ASN A 123 1.23 31.38 27.14
N SER A 124 0.56 30.33 26.65
CA SER A 124 1.17 29.01 26.48
C SER A 124 2.21 29.00 25.36
N LEU A 125 1.90 29.63 24.22
CA LEU A 125 2.82 29.79 23.09
C LEU A 125 4.09 30.56 23.48
N SER A 126 3.98 31.60 24.31
CA SER A 126 5.10 32.43 24.77
C SER A 126 6.14 31.66 25.59
N LYS A 127 5.77 30.49 26.13
CA LYS A 127 6.65 29.60 26.92
C LYS A 127 7.37 28.57 26.06
N MET A 128 7.03 28.47 24.78
CA MET A 128 7.65 27.52 23.85
C MET A 128 8.76 28.19 23.05
N GLU A 129 9.82 27.42 22.79
CA GLU A 129 10.84 27.81 21.82
C GLU A 129 10.30 27.64 20.40
N LYS A 130 10.68 28.56 19.51
CA LYS A 130 10.29 28.54 18.09
C LYS A 130 11.45 27.96 17.25
N PRO A 131 11.18 27.33 16.10
CA PRO A 131 9.85 27.19 15.46
C PRO A 131 8.90 26.22 16.16
N VAL A 132 7.60 26.46 15.99
CA VAL A 132 6.53 25.56 16.42
C VAL A 132 5.73 25.01 15.23
N VAL A 133 4.96 23.96 15.48
CA VAL A 133 4.03 23.32 14.55
C VAL A 133 2.61 23.49 15.07
N LEU A 134 1.69 23.96 14.22
CA LEU A 134 0.26 24.03 14.50
C LEU A 134 -0.46 22.96 13.68
N LYS A 135 -1.23 22.09 14.34
CA LYS A 135 -1.99 21.02 13.69
C LYS A 135 -3.36 20.80 14.36
N PRO A 136 -4.39 20.34 13.63
CA PRO A 136 -5.62 19.87 14.25
C PRO A 136 -5.37 18.53 14.98
N THR A 137 -6.05 18.32 16.11
CA THR A 137 -5.94 17.06 16.88
C THR A 137 -6.48 15.87 16.08
N PHE A 138 -7.56 16.08 15.34
CA PHE A 138 -8.16 15.11 14.43
C PHE A 138 -7.89 15.44 12.96
N GLY A 139 -7.82 14.40 12.13
CA GLY A 139 -7.60 14.53 10.68
C GLY A 139 -6.41 13.73 10.19
N SER A 140 -6.23 13.70 8.86
CA SER A 140 -5.22 12.88 8.19
C SER A 140 -4.61 13.59 6.98
N LEU A 141 -3.57 12.98 6.40
CA LEU A 141 -2.91 13.44 5.16
C LEU A 141 -2.27 14.84 5.28
N GLY A 142 -1.93 15.27 6.50
CA GLY A 142 -1.32 16.57 6.77
C GLY A 142 -2.21 17.78 6.45
N LYS A 143 -3.54 17.60 6.32
CA LYS A 143 -4.46 18.72 6.11
C LYS A 143 -4.53 19.58 7.37
N GLY A 144 -4.42 20.90 7.21
CA GLY A 144 -4.42 21.84 8.32
C GLY A 144 -3.13 21.86 9.15
N VAL A 145 -2.08 21.16 8.72
CA VAL A 145 -0.77 21.19 9.41
C VAL A 145 0.06 22.34 8.86
N THR A 146 0.52 23.22 9.74
CA THR A 146 1.46 24.30 9.44
C THR A 146 2.71 24.13 10.29
N THR A 147 3.85 23.96 9.62
CA THR A 147 5.17 23.78 10.24
C THR A 147 5.99 25.05 10.13
N ASP A 148 7.11 25.11 10.86
CA ASP A 148 8.10 26.20 10.78
C ASP A 148 7.50 27.58 11.14
N ILE A 149 6.68 27.62 12.19
CA ILE A 149 6.07 28.87 12.67
C ILE A 149 7.10 29.60 13.54
N GLN A 150 7.75 30.60 12.94
CA GLN A 150 8.86 31.36 13.53
C GLN A 150 8.41 32.58 14.36
N SER A 151 7.12 32.97 14.31
CA SER A 151 6.63 34.17 15.02
C SER A 151 5.15 34.07 15.40
N ASP A 152 4.72 34.89 16.38
CA ASP A 152 3.32 34.95 16.83
C ASP A 152 2.39 35.45 15.71
N ALA A 153 2.89 36.37 14.87
CA ALA A 153 2.15 36.84 13.71
C ALA A 153 1.92 35.71 12.68
N MET A 154 2.94 34.88 12.44
CA MET A 154 2.78 33.68 11.60
C MET A 154 1.79 32.70 12.23
N PHE A 155 1.86 32.48 13.55
CA PHE A 155 0.92 31.62 14.26
C PHE A 155 -0.52 32.08 14.06
N GLU A 156 -0.81 33.35 14.31
CA GLU A 156 -2.16 33.93 14.18
C GLU A 156 -2.69 33.78 12.75
N SER A 157 -1.88 34.13 11.75
CA SER A 157 -2.26 33.99 10.34
C SER A 157 -2.52 32.53 9.94
N SER A 158 -1.75 31.59 10.50
CA SER A 158 -1.89 30.15 10.26
C SER A 158 -3.17 29.61 10.89
N LEU A 159 -3.44 30.00 12.14
CA LEU A 159 -4.66 29.61 12.85
C LEU A 159 -5.91 30.14 12.13
N GLN A 160 -5.90 31.41 11.71
CA GLN A 160 -6.99 32.01 10.94
C GLN A 160 -7.20 31.32 9.60
N TYR A 161 -6.13 30.98 8.89
CA TYR A 161 -6.21 30.20 7.66
C TYR A 161 -6.85 28.84 7.89
N ILE A 162 -6.43 28.10 8.93
CA ILE A 162 -6.98 26.77 9.21
C ILE A 162 -8.46 26.87 9.58
N LYS A 163 -8.83 27.78 10.50
CA LYS A 163 -10.22 28.01 10.92
C LYS A 163 -11.15 28.45 9.78
N SER A 164 -10.64 29.20 8.80
CA SER A 164 -11.44 29.65 7.65
C SER A 164 -11.53 28.63 6.53
N THR A 165 -10.58 27.70 6.46
CA THR A 165 -10.49 26.69 5.39
C THR A 165 -11.12 25.35 5.79
N TYR A 166 -11.09 25.02 7.08
CA TYR A 166 -11.49 23.73 7.62
C TYR A 166 -12.38 23.92 8.85
N ASP A 167 -13.37 23.03 9.02
CA ASP A 167 -14.29 23.03 10.17
C ASP A 167 -13.68 22.37 11.42
N TYR A 168 -12.37 22.56 11.66
CA TYR A 168 -11.71 22.03 12.85
C TYR A 168 -11.98 22.92 14.07
N MET A 169 -12.29 22.29 15.20
CA MET A 169 -12.55 22.97 16.48
C MET A 169 -11.43 22.76 17.50
N ASP A 170 -10.63 21.71 17.33
CA ASP A 170 -9.60 21.30 18.28
C ASP A 170 -8.21 21.32 17.62
N PHE A 171 -7.26 21.94 18.29
CA PHE A 171 -5.94 22.26 17.78
C PHE A 171 -4.85 21.87 18.78
N MET A 172 -3.64 21.70 18.26
CA MET A 172 -2.44 21.41 19.04
C MET A 172 -1.26 22.22 18.50
N VAL A 173 -0.48 22.78 19.42
CA VAL A 173 0.82 23.40 19.15
C VAL A 173 1.90 22.47 19.69
N GLU A 174 2.90 22.18 18.87
CA GLU A 174 4.06 21.36 19.25
C GLU A 174 5.37 22.05 18.90
N GLU A 175 6.43 21.69 19.60
CA GLU A 175 7.79 22.03 19.18
C GLU A 175 8.08 21.47 17.79
N HIS A 176 8.91 22.19 17.03
CA HIS A 176 9.44 21.67 15.79
C HIS A 176 10.58 20.69 16.07
N ILE A 177 10.50 19.51 15.47
CA ILE A 177 11.59 18.52 15.53
C ILE A 177 12.31 18.52 14.19
N ASP A 178 13.61 18.80 14.22
CA ASP A 178 14.49 18.71 13.06
C ASP A 178 14.91 17.26 12.80
N GLY A 179 14.88 16.84 11.54
CA GLY A 179 15.37 15.53 11.12
C GLY A 179 14.71 15.00 9.86
N GLU A 180 14.93 13.72 9.60
CA GLU A 180 14.38 13.00 8.47
C GLU A 180 12.98 12.47 8.77
N ASP A 181 12.03 12.73 7.88
CA ASP A 181 10.68 12.17 7.98
C ASP A 181 10.68 10.69 7.54
N VAL A 182 10.47 9.78 8.50
CA VAL A 182 10.48 8.34 8.30
C VAL A 182 9.17 7.72 8.76
N ARG A 183 8.50 7.01 7.85
CA ARG A 183 7.41 6.08 8.19
C ARG A 183 8.01 4.72 8.52
N VAL A 184 7.81 4.21 9.72
CA VAL A 184 8.16 2.85 10.14
C VAL A 184 6.89 2.00 10.22
N TYR A 185 6.93 0.74 9.80
CA TYR A 185 5.87 -0.23 10.05
C TYR A 185 6.36 -1.27 11.03
N VAL A 186 5.65 -1.42 12.14
CA VAL A 186 5.98 -2.37 13.20
C VAL A 186 4.93 -3.46 13.23
N VAL A 187 5.36 -4.71 13.39
CA VAL A 187 4.49 -5.87 13.61
C VAL A 187 5.01 -6.65 14.81
N GLY A 188 4.23 -6.73 15.88
CA GLY A 188 4.66 -7.35 17.13
C GLY A 188 5.89 -6.64 17.70
N ASP A 189 6.99 -7.37 17.81
CA ASP A 189 8.28 -6.92 18.34
C ASP A 189 9.33 -6.62 17.26
N GLU A 190 8.94 -6.58 15.98
CA GLU A 190 9.84 -6.30 14.87
C GLU A 190 9.44 -5.08 14.02
N VAL A 191 10.44 -4.39 13.49
CA VAL A 191 10.25 -3.41 12.41
C VAL A 191 10.17 -4.16 11.09
N ALA A 192 8.98 -4.21 10.51
CA ALA A 192 8.70 -4.89 9.24
C ALA A 192 9.20 -4.09 8.02
N ALA A 193 9.17 -2.75 8.10
CA ALA A 193 9.68 -1.88 7.04
C ALA A 193 9.91 -0.45 7.55
N ALA A 194 10.74 0.32 6.85
CA ALA A 194 10.87 1.76 7.05
C ALA A 194 11.10 2.50 5.75
N THR A 195 10.48 3.68 5.61
CA THR A 195 10.55 4.48 4.40
C THR A 195 10.69 5.96 4.73
N LYS A 196 11.81 6.53 4.30
CA LYS A 196 12.05 7.97 4.32
C LYS A 196 11.18 8.65 3.26
N ARG A 197 10.52 9.73 3.64
CA ARG A 197 9.68 10.54 2.78
C ARG A 197 10.37 11.85 2.46
N ILE A 198 10.57 12.11 1.16
CA ILE A 198 11.12 13.38 0.69
C ILE A 198 9.99 14.20 0.05
N PRO A 199 9.90 15.52 0.34
CA PRO A 199 8.97 16.41 -0.35
C PRO A 199 9.07 16.30 -1.87
N ALA A 200 7.99 16.67 -2.57
CA ALA A 200 7.96 16.61 -4.02
C ALA A 200 9.12 17.45 -4.58
N ASN A 201 9.88 16.89 -5.51
CA ASN A 201 11.12 17.51 -5.98
C ASN A 201 11.40 17.16 -7.44
N VAL A 202 12.30 17.92 -8.07
CA VAL A 202 13.00 17.56 -9.31
C VAL A 202 14.49 17.85 -9.15
N ILE A 203 15.32 17.19 -9.96
CA ILE A 203 16.77 17.40 -10.01
C ILE A 203 17.09 18.03 -11.35
N GLY A 204 17.77 19.17 -11.35
CA GLY A 204 18.24 19.83 -12.55
C GLY A 204 19.22 18.98 -13.33
N ASP A 205 19.14 19.05 -14.65
CA ASP A 205 20.04 18.38 -15.59
C ASP A 205 20.78 19.39 -16.50
N GLY A 206 20.62 20.69 -16.24
CA GLY A 206 21.20 21.77 -17.04
C GLY A 206 20.50 22.01 -18.38
N VAL A 207 19.46 21.24 -18.74
CA VAL A 207 18.85 21.26 -20.07
C VAL A 207 17.34 21.45 -20.02
N TYR A 208 16.63 20.65 -19.23
CA TYR A 208 15.17 20.66 -19.16
C TYR A 208 14.64 21.68 -18.16
N THR A 209 13.46 22.24 -18.48
CA THR A 209 12.74 23.11 -17.55
C THR A 209 12.16 22.30 -16.40
N ILE A 210 11.87 22.96 -15.27
CA ILE A 210 11.17 22.33 -14.14
C ILE A 210 9.87 21.63 -14.60
N ARG A 211 9.11 22.23 -15.53
CA ARG A 211 7.93 21.60 -16.13
C ARG A 211 8.25 20.24 -16.77
N GLN A 212 9.27 20.20 -17.62
CA GLN A 212 9.67 19.00 -18.34
C GLN A 212 10.17 17.91 -17.37
N LEU A 213 10.97 18.29 -16.36
CA LEU A 213 11.44 17.39 -15.32
C LEU A 213 10.28 16.80 -14.49
N ILE A 214 9.25 17.61 -14.17
CA ILE A 214 8.05 17.13 -13.50
C ILE A 214 7.27 16.16 -14.39
N ASP A 215 7.11 16.46 -15.68
CA ASP A 215 6.40 15.60 -16.63
C ASP A 215 7.09 14.24 -16.78
N GLU A 216 8.42 14.22 -16.94
CA GLU A 216 9.22 12.99 -16.98
C GLU A 216 9.08 12.18 -15.69
N LYS A 217 9.23 12.84 -14.52
CA LYS A 217 9.06 12.18 -13.22
C LYS A 217 7.65 11.61 -13.07
N ASN A 218 6.63 12.31 -13.54
CA ASN A 218 5.25 11.83 -13.52
C ASN A 218 5.02 10.61 -14.44
N GLU A 219 5.67 10.54 -15.61
CA GLU A 219 5.62 9.34 -16.46
C GLU A 219 6.21 8.12 -15.75
N ALA A 220 7.35 8.27 -15.07
CA ALA A 220 7.92 7.21 -14.24
C ALA A 220 6.96 6.82 -13.09
N ARG A 221 6.39 7.81 -12.39
CA ARG A 221 5.44 7.57 -11.28
C ARG A 221 4.16 6.85 -11.70
N LYS A 222 3.72 6.97 -12.97
CA LYS A 222 2.54 6.23 -13.49
C LYS A 222 2.77 4.72 -13.56
N LEU A 223 4.02 4.29 -13.64
CA LEU A 223 4.38 2.87 -13.73
C LEU A 223 4.36 2.17 -12.37
N ASN A 224 4.61 2.91 -11.28
CA ASN A 224 4.62 2.40 -9.91
C ASN A 224 3.20 2.33 -9.30
N PRO A 225 2.75 1.16 -8.78
CA PRO A 225 1.39 0.98 -8.24
C PRO A 225 1.01 1.98 -7.16
N HIS A 226 1.93 2.34 -6.27
CA HIS A 226 1.70 3.29 -5.19
C HIS A 226 1.69 4.75 -5.68
N THR A 227 2.63 5.15 -6.53
CA THR A 227 2.72 6.55 -6.99
C THR A 227 1.79 6.91 -8.14
N SER A 228 1.22 5.91 -8.84
CA SER A 228 0.37 6.12 -10.03
C SER A 228 -0.87 7.00 -9.80
N THR A 229 -1.35 7.11 -8.55
CA THR A 229 -2.46 7.98 -8.17
C THR A 229 -2.02 9.23 -7.39
N ARG A 230 -0.71 9.49 -7.31
CA ARG A 230 -0.06 10.50 -6.47
C ARG A 230 1.01 11.26 -7.28
N LEU A 231 0.56 11.84 -8.39
CA LEU A 231 1.39 12.63 -9.30
C LEU A 231 1.63 14.03 -8.74
N ILE A 232 2.76 14.62 -9.14
CA ILE A 232 3.08 16.03 -8.86
C ILE A 232 2.13 16.88 -9.71
N LYS A 233 1.33 17.72 -9.06
CA LYS A 233 0.38 18.62 -9.74
C LYS A 233 1.00 20.01 -9.87
N MET A 234 1.02 20.54 -11.09
CA MET A 234 1.47 21.92 -11.37
C MET A 234 0.35 22.94 -11.06
N ASP A 235 -0.17 22.92 -9.83
CA ASP A 235 -1.20 23.84 -9.36
C ASP A 235 -0.61 25.17 -8.86
N ASP A 236 -1.48 26.11 -8.46
CA ASP A 236 -1.04 27.43 -8.01
C ASP A 236 -0.27 27.38 -6.68
N ARG A 237 -0.48 26.34 -5.86
CA ARG A 237 0.32 26.12 -4.65
C ARG A 237 1.76 25.78 -5.01
N LEU A 238 1.98 24.87 -5.96
CA LEU A 238 3.32 24.56 -6.47
C LEU A 238 3.98 25.79 -7.09
N LYS A 239 3.24 26.56 -7.91
CA LYS A 239 3.77 27.81 -8.50
C LYS A 239 4.16 28.83 -7.44
N GLY A 240 3.36 28.99 -6.39
CA GLY A 240 3.70 29.85 -5.25
C GLY A 240 4.97 29.41 -4.55
N TYR A 241 5.17 28.09 -4.38
CA TYR A 241 6.38 27.54 -3.76
C TYR A 241 7.64 27.73 -4.62
N LEU A 242 7.51 27.64 -5.95
CA LEU A 242 8.61 27.99 -6.87
C LEU A 242 8.92 29.49 -6.84
N ALA A 243 7.88 30.34 -6.86
CA ALA A 243 8.06 31.79 -6.83
C ALA A 243 8.76 32.28 -5.55
N ALA A 244 8.45 31.66 -4.41
CA ALA A 244 9.16 31.93 -3.15
C ALA A 244 10.66 31.61 -3.21
N GLN A 245 11.07 30.69 -4.09
CA GLN A 245 12.47 30.34 -4.37
C GLN A 245 13.05 31.15 -5.55
N SER A 246 12.35 32.18 -6.04
CA SER A 246 12.71 32.92 -7.26
C SER A 246 12.78 32.06 -8.53
N LEU A 247 11.99 30.99 -8.61
CA LEU A 247 11.92 30.05 -9.72
C LEU A 247 10.53 30.07 -10.39
N SER A 248 10.45 29.54 -11.60
CA SER A 248 9.19 29.29 -12.32
C SER A 248 9.20 27.91 -12.98
N LEU A 249 8.07 27.48 -13.52
CA LEU A 249 7.98 26.22 -14.27
C LEU A 249 8.88 26.19 -15.52
N ASP A 250 9.28 27.36 -16.03
CA ASP A 250 10.12 27.51 -17.22
C ASP A 250 11.60 27.70 -16.87
N SER A 251 11.96 27.73 -15.58
CA SER A 251 13.34 27.75 -15.13
C SER A 251 14.06 26.44 -15.50
N VAL A 252 15.28 26.56 -16.03
CA VAL A 252 16.23 25.46 -16.21
C VAL A 252 17.23 25.50 -15.05
N MET A 253 17.42 24.37 -14.39
CA MET A 253 18.25 24.29 -13.19
C MET A 253 19.59 23.66 -13.52
N GLU A 254 20.66 24.12 -12.84
CA GLU A 254 21.99 23.52 -12.92
C GLU A 254 21.95 22.01 -12.63
N GLU A 255 22.82 21.28 -13.31
CA GLU A 255 22.93 19.83 -13.15
C GLU A 255 23.18 19.44 -11.68
N GLY A 256 22.40 18.49 -11.18
CA GLY A 256 22.48 18.00 -9.80
C GLY A 256 21.76 18.86 -8.75
N ARG A 257 21.28 20.07 -9.09
CA ARG A 257 20.55 20.91 -8.14
C ARG A 257 19.13 20.37 -7.89
N THR A 258 18.84 19.99 -6.65
CA THR A 258 17.47 19.63 -6.23
C THR A 258 16.62 20.87 -6.04
N VAL A 259 15.40 20.85 -6.58
CA VAL A 259 14.37 21.87 -6.35
C VAL A 259 13.17 21.20 -5.70
N PHE A 260 12.80 21.66 -4.51
CA PHE A 260 11.58 21.24 -3.84
C PHE A 260 10.38 22.00 -4.40
N LEU A 261 9.26 21.29 -4.54
CA LEU A 261 8.03 21.74 -5.19
C LEU A 261 6.89 21.95 -4.19
N ASN A 262 7.10 21.52 -2.94
CA ASN A 262 6.23 21.77 -1.80
C ASN A 262 7.02 21.68 -0.49
N GLY A 263 6.47 22.24 0.59
CA GLY A 263 7.11 22.21 1.91
C GLY A 263 6.82 20.96 2.75
N GLY A 264 5.88 20.11 2.32
CA GLY A 264 5.50 18.90 3.08
C GLY A 264 5.98 17.62 2.40
N SER A 265 6.51 16.69 3.18
CA SER A 265 6.95 15.33 2.78
C SER A 265 5.79 14.37 2.41
N ASN A 266 4.60 14.91 2.16
CA ASN A 266 3.41 14.13 1.86
C ASN A 266 3.54 13.42 0.50
N ILE A 267 3.61 12.09 0.53
CA ILE A 267 3.63 11.25 -0.69
C ILE A 267 2.38 11.49 -1.55
N SER A 268 1.22 11.79 -0.93
CA SER A 268 -0.02 12.14 -1.61
C SER A 268 0.10 13.39 -2.51
N ALA A 269 1.05 14.27 -2.21
CA ALA A 269 1.34 15.49 -2.95
C ALA A 269 2.52 15.34 -3.94
N GLY A 270 2.92 14.10 -4.26
CA GLY A 270 3.99 13.84 -5.21
C GLY A 270 5.38 13.64 -4.59
N GLY A 271 5.46 13.50 -3.26
CA GLY A 271 6.72 13.17 -2.57
C GLY A 271 7.33 11.84 -3.00
N ASP A 272 8.61 11.68 -2.72
CA ASP A 272 9.39 10.48 -3.01
C ASP A 272 9.49 9.58 -1.78
N SER A 273 9.55 8.28 -2.03
CA SER A 273 9.71 7.25 -1.00
C SER A 273 11.02 6.52 -1.20
N ILE A 274 11.85 6.49 -0.15
CA ILE A 274 13.13 5.79 -0.13
C ILE A 274 13.06 4.72 0.96
N ASP A 275 13.23 3.46 0.59
CA ASP A 275 13.38 2.38 1.58
C ASP A 275 14.66 2.60 2.40
N VAL A 276 14.49 2.63 3.72
CA VAL A 276 15.57 2.80 4.71
C VAL A 276 15.50 1.72 5.78
N THR A 277 14.80 0.62 5.51
CA THR A 277 14.55 -0.47 6.47
C THR A 277 15.85 -0.96 7.11
N ASP A 278 16.84 -1.34 6.30
CA ASP A 278 18.14 -1.83 6.79
C ASP A 278 19.04 -0.72 7.36
N ALA A 279 18.77 0.54 7.02
CA ALA A 279 19.57 1.69 7.44
C ALA A 279 19.12 2.27 8.79
N LEU A 280 17.95 1.87 9.32
CA LEU A 280 17.50 2.32 10.63
C LEU A 280 18.43 1.83 11.74
N SER A 281 18.84 2.77 12.59
CA SER A 281 19.61 2.46 13.79
C SER A 281 18.78 1.72 14.84
N ASN A 282 19.47 1.04 15.75
CA ASN A 282 18.82 0.25 16.81
C ASN A 282 17.98 1.14 17.75
N GLY A 283 18.41 2.38 18.00
CA GLY A 283 17.66 3.34 18.80
C GLY A 283 16.30 3.66 18.18
N VAL A 284 16.30 4.04 16.90
CA VAL A 284 15.06 4.34 16.15
C VAL A 284 14.14 3.13 16.06
N ARG A 285 14.69 1.93 15.79
CA ARG A 285 13.92 0.68 15.76
C ARG A 285 13.24 0.42 17.09
N LYS A 286 13.97 0.53 18.19
CA LYS A 286 13.44 0.33 19.54
C LYS A 286 12.32 1.32 19.83
N THR A 287 12.52 2.61 19.55
CA THR A 287 11.48 3.63 19.75
C THR A 287 10.21 3.30 18.97
N ALA A 288 10.31 2.85 17.72
CA ALA A 288 9.14 2.47 16.94
C ALA A 288 8.38 1.28 17.55
N ILE A 289 9.11 0.27 18.02
CA ILE A 289 8.52 -0.92 18.68
C ILE A 289 7.85 -0.52 19.99
N ASP A 290 8.55 0.25 20.84
CA ASP A 290 8.01 0.75 22.10
C ASP A 290 6.75 1.59 21.87
N ALA A 291 6.70 2.38 20.78
CA ALA A 291 5.54 3.20 20.42
C ALA A 291 4.29 2.37 20.12
N VAL A 292 4.43 1.24 19.43
CA VAL A 292 3.31 0.32 19.19
C VAL A 292 2.92 -0.42 20.46
N ALA A 293 3.89 -0.82 21.28
CA ALA A 293 3.65 -1.49 22.56
C ALA A 293 2.96 -0.58 23.60
N ALA A 294 3.17 0.73 23.52
CA ALA A 294 2.60 1.73 24.43
C ALA A 294 1.06 1.85 24.33
N ILE A 295 0.46 1.44 23.22
CA ILE A 295 -0.99 1.50 23.00
C ILE A 295 -1.58 0.09 23.17
N PRO A 296 -2.35 -0.15 24.26
CA PRO A 296 -2.94 -1.47 24.51
C PRO A 296 -3.82 -1.95 23.36
N GLY A 297 -3.54 -3.17 22.88
CA GLY A 297 -4.31 -3.79 21.79
C GLY A 297 -3.94 -3.32 20.38
N LEU A 298 -2.85 -2.55 20.17
CA LEU A 298 -2.46 -2.08 18.83
C LEU A 298 -1.74 -3.15 17.99
N HIS A 299 -0.81 -3.92 18.57
CA HIS A 299 -0.06 -5.04 17.97
C HIS A 299 0.74 -4.80 16.66
N HIS A 300 0.25 -4.03 15.70
CA HIS A 300 0.99 -3.57 14.52
C HIS A 300 0.42 -2.23 14.04
N ALA A 301 1.28 -1.36 13.53
CA ALA A 301 0.89 -0.04 13.05
C ALA A 301 1.98 0.61 12.19
N GLY A 302 1.58 1.64 11.45
CA GLY A 302 2.52 2.61 10.89
C GLY A 302 2.86 3.69 11.92
N VAL A 303 4.13 3.88 12.23
CA VAL A 303 4.65 4.92 13.13
C VAL A 303 5.30 6.00 12.26
N ASP A 304 4.78 7.23 12.30
CA ASP A 304 5.43 8.38 11.67
C ASP A 304 6.41 9.01 12.65
N MET A 305 7.67 9.14 12.24
CA MET A 305 8.77 9.61 13.09
C MET A 305 9.59 10.67 12.39
N ILE A 306 10.09 11.64 13.16
CA ILE A 306 11.25 12.44 12.75
C ILE A 306 12.49 11.79 13.35
N VAL A 307 13.46 11.50 12.50
CA VAL A 307 14.69 10.79 12.86
C VAL A 307 15.88 11.73 12.73
N ASN A 308 16.62 11.88 13.82
CA ASN A 308 17.89 12.62 13.86
C ASN A 308 18.96 11.70 14.46
N ASP A 309 19.88 11.24 13.61
CA ASP A 309 20.87 10.21 13.94
C ASP A 309 20.23 8.96 14.59
N ASP A 310 20.48 8.75 15.88
CA ASP A 310 19.97 7.63 16.66
C ASP A 310 18.64 7.89 17.38
N LEU A 311 18.17 9.15 17.38
CA LEU A 311 16.93 9.54 18.04
C LEU A 311 15.77 9.55 17.04
N GLY A 312 14.77 8.72 17.32
CA GLY A 312 13.47 8.81 16.67
C GLY A 312 12.46 9.51 17.59
N VAL A 313 11.77 10.53 17.10
CA VAL A 313 10.66 11.19 17.80
C VAL A 313 9.35 10.85 17.11
N VAL A 314 8.39 10.26 17.83
CA VAL A 314 7.12 9.79 17.27
C VAL A 314 6.15 10.95 17.11
N ILE A 315 5.68 11.15 15.88
CA ILE A 315 4.77 12.24 15.50
C ILE A 315 3.32 11.77 15.43
N GLU A 316 3.09 10.57 14.90
CA GLU A 316 1.74 10.02 14.70
C GLU A 316 1.76 8.48 14.66
N ILE A 317 0.70 7.85 15.18
CA ILE A 317 0.46 6.41 15.07
C ILE A 317 -0.69 6.18 14.09
N ASN A 318 -0.53 5.24 13.17
CA ASN A 318 -1.53 4.89 12.17
C ASN A 318 -1.94 3.43 12.33
N SER A 319 -3.01 3.19 13.11
CA SER A 319 -3.56 1.85 13.41
C SER A 319 -4.19 1.14 12.22
N THR A 320 -4.32 1.80 11.07
CA THR A 320 -4.66 1.20 9.77
C THR A 320 -3.67 1.70 8.70
N GLY A 321 -2.38 1.64 9.05
CA GLY A 321 -1.28 2.10 8.21
C GLY A 321 -1.21 1.36 6.88
N SER A 322 -1.01 2.10 5.78
CA SER A 322 -0.86 1.51 4.44
C SER A 322 0.51 0.87 4.29
N THR A 323 0.56 -0.31 3.66
CA THR A 323 1.82 -1.01 3.36
C THR A 323 2.33 -0.73 1.96
N ALA A 324 1.48 -0.20 1.07
CA ALA A 324 1.83 0.09 -0.31
C ALA A 324 3.05 1.01 -0.47
N LEU A 325 3.28 1.91 0.50
CA LEU A 325 4.47 2.77 0.54
C LEU A 325 5.77 1.96 0.65
N HIS A 326 5.75 0.90 1.46
CA HIS A 326 6.90 0.03 1.77
C HIS A 326 7.09 -1.05 0.70
N THR A 327 6.00 -1.53 0.08
CA THR A 327 6.06 -2.53 -0.98
C THR A 327 6.50 -1.93 -2.33
N PHE A 328 6.18 -0.66 -2.58
CA PHE A 328 6.54 0.01 -3.83
C PHE A 328 7.27 1.34 -3.57
N PRO A 329 8.43 1.31 -2.90
CA PRO A 329 9.23 2.52 -2.74
C PRO A 329 9.67 3.04 -4.12
N LEU A 330 9.90 4.35 -4.23
CA LEU A 330 10.42 4.91 -5.48
C LEU A 330 11.91 4.58 -5.64
N TYR A 331 12.63 4.52 -4.53
CA TYR A 331 14.04 4.15 -4.46
C TYR A 331 14.28 3.16 -3.31
N GLY A 332 15.26 2.28 -3.47
CA GLY A 332 15.58 1.23 -2.50
C GLY A 332 14.81 -0.07 -2.74
N ARG A 333 14.75 -0.95 -1.73
CA ARG A 333 14.22 -2.31 -1.87
C ARG A 333 12.74 -2.38 -1.46
N PRO A 334 11.89 -3.08 -2.22
CA PRO A 334 10.56 -3.44 -1.76
C PRO A 334 10.59 -4.25 -0.46
N GLN A 335 9.65 -3.99 0.45
CA GLN A 335 9.49 -4.73 1.70
C GLN A 335 8.14 -5.48 1.73
N ASN A 336 8.16 -6.76 2.13
CA ASN A 336 6.97 -7.59 2.26
C ASN A 336 6.35 -7.48 3.67
N VAL A 337 5.69 -6.35 3.96
CA VAL A 337 5.01 -6.16 5.26
C VAL A 337 3.82 -7.13 5.42
N ALA A 338 3.20 -7.57 4.32
CA ALA A 338 2.09 -8.52 4.37
C ALA A 338 2.53 -9.87 4.94
N GLU A 339 3.70 -10.36 4.56
CA GLU A 339 4.33 -11.56 5.15
C GLU A 339 4.40 -11.45 6.68
N LYS A 340 4.92 -10.32 7.20
CA LYS A 340 5.04 -10.10 8.65
C LYS A 340 3.70 -10.08 9.37
N ILE A 341 2.68 -9.47 8.75
CA ILE A 341 1.31 -9.48 9.28
C ILE A 341 0.78 -10.92 9.33
N ILE A 342 0.90 -11.71 8.25
CA ILE A 342 0.39 -13.08 8.23
C ILE A 342 1.18 -13.99 9.18
N ASP A 343 2.49 -13.80 9.30
CA ASP A 343 3.35 -14.44 10.28
C ASP A 343 2.87 -14.23 11.72
N TYR A 344 2.37 -13.04 12.03
CA TYR A 344 1.85 -12.69 13.35
C TYR A 344 0.49 -13.33 13.63
N TYR A 345 -0.43 -13.31 12.65
CA TYR A 345 -1.78 -13.82 12.83
C TYR A 345 -1.87 -15.34 12.68
N PHE A 346 -1.06 -15.95 11.81
CA PHE A 346 -1.06 -17.38 11.48
C PHE A 346 0.37 -17.95 11.54
N PRO A 347 1.01 -17.98 12.72
CA PRO A 347 2.39 -18.45 12.87
C PRO A 347 2.59 -19.90 12.40
N GLU A 348 1.53 -20.72 12.41
CA GLU A 348 1.54 -22.09 11.89
C GLU A 348 1.79 -22.19 10.37
N THR A 349 1.66 -21.07 9.64
CA THR A 349 1.87 -21.01 8.20
C THR A 349 3.30 -20.63 7.80
N LYS A 350 4.16 -20.30 8.78
CA LYS A 350 5.55 -19.90 8.52
C LYS A 350 6.34 -21.02 7.85
N GLY A 351 7.05 -20.69 6.77
CA GLY A 351 7.92 -21.63 6.06
C GLY A 351 7.19 -22.67 5.21
N ILE A 352 5.87 -22.57 5.06
CA ILE A 352 5.13 -23.38 4.09
C ILE A 352 5.66 -23.06 2.68
N ILE A 353 5.86 -24.10 1.86
CA ILE A 353 6.24 -23.92 0.45
C ILE A 353 5.03 -23.37 -0.30
N THR A 354 5.17 -22.15 -0.82
CA THR A 354 4.15 -21.46 -1.62
C THR A 354 4.66 -21.19 -3.03
N SER A 355 3.80 -20.61 -3.87
CA SER A 355 4.18 -20.16 -5.21
C SER A 355 3.76 -18.71 -5.45
N ASP A 356 4.76 -17.88 -5.75
CA ASP A 356 4.55 -16.48 -6.13
C ASP A 356 3.92 -16.31 -7.51
N GLN A 357 3.74 -17.38 -8.27
CA GLN A 357 3.00 -17.33 -9.53
C GLN A 357 1.49 -17.23 -9.29
N LEU A 358 0.97 -17.74 -8.17
CA LEU A 358 -0.47 -17.86 -7.96
C LEU A 358 -1.13 -16.53 -7.57
N PHE A 359 -2.31 -16.27 -8.12
CA PHE A 359 -3.16 -15.15 -7.68
C PHE A 359 -4.64 -15.41 -7.97
N PHE A 360 -5.52 -14.62 -7.35
CA PHE A 360 -6.96 -14.62 -7.61
C PHE A 360 -7.40 -13.33 -8.33
N ASP A 361 -8.53 -13.38 -9.06
CA ASP A 361 -9.06 -12.22 -9.80
C ASP A 361 -9.71 -11.18 -8.88
N TYR A 362 -8.88 -10.37 -8.24
CA TYR A 362 -9.36 -9.34 -7.33
C TYR A 362 -10.24 -8.29 -8.01
N ARG A 363 -10.03 -8.02 -9.30
CA ARG A 363 -10.85 -7.06 -10.04
C ARG A 363 -12.29 -7.54 -10.14
N THR A 364 -12.51 -8.83 -10.40
CA THR A 364 -13.85 -9.42 -10.47
C THR A 364 -14.52 -9.42 -9.10
N ILE A 365 -13.80 -9.78 -8.04
CA ILE A 365 -14.29 -9.70 -6.65
C ILE A 365 -14.77 -8.27 -6.33
N LEU A 366 -13.94 -7.26 -6.59
CA LEU A 366 -14.28 -5.86 -6.37
C LEU A 366 -15.49 -5.39 -7.19
N LYS A 367 -15.68 -5.93 -8.40
CA LYS A 367 -16.85 -5.60 -9.25
C LYS A 367 -18.12 -6.22 -8.69
N GLN A 368 -18.07 -7.48 -8.24
CA GLN A 368 -19.23 -8.21 -7.72
C GLN A 368 -19.71 -7.62 -6.39
N LEU A 369 -18.80 -7.29 -5.47
CA LEU A 369 -19.17 -6.64 -4.20
C LEU A 369 -19.79 -5.25 -4.41
N ARG A 370 -19.27 -4.46 -5.36
CA ARG A 370 -19.83 -3.13 -5.68
C ARG A 370 -21.22 -3.16 -6.29
N ALA A 371 -21.61 -4.28 -6.91
CA ALA A 371 -22.97 -4.44 -7.41
C ALA A 371 -24.01 -4.53 -6.28
N ASN A 372 -23.59 -4.63 -5.01
CA ASN A 372 -24.43 -4.81 -3.82
C ASN A 372 -25.38 -6.02 -3.93
N GLN A 373 -25.04 -7.00 -4.77
CA GLN A 373 -25.81 -8.23 -4.98
C GLN A 373 -25.36 -9.36 -4.06
N LEU A 374 -24.10 -9.31 -3.59
CA LEU A 374 -23.49 -10.34 -2.76
C LEU A 374 -23.00 -9.73 -1.45
N LYS A 375 -23.34 -10.38 -0.33
CA LYS A 375 -22.91 -9.99 1.02
C LYS A 375 -21.50 -10.47 1.35
N LYS A 376 -21.11 -11.62 0.80
CA LYS A 376 -19.76 -12.19 0.91
C LYS A 376 -19.41 -12.99 -0.34
N ILE A 377 -18.12 -13.18 -0.59
CA ILE A 377 -17.57 -13.97 -1.70
C ILE A 377 -16.42 -14.82 -1.14
N GLU A 378 -16.61 -16.14 -1.18
CA GLU A 378 -15.58 -17.12 -0.84
C GLU A 378 -14.71 -17.39 -2.07
N ILE A 379 -13.39 -17.39 -1.87
CA ILE A 379 -12.39 -17.56 -2.93
C ILE A 379 -11.90 -19.00 -2.88
N THR A 380 -11.80 -19.63 -4.06
CA THR A 380 -11.20 -20.96 -4.20
C THR A 380 -9.81 -20.97 -3.56
N ASP A 381 -9.55 -21.93 -2.68
CA ASP A 381 -8.28 -22.05 -1.96
C ASP A 381 -7.10 -22.18 -2.93
N ALA A 382 -5.96 -21.60 -2.56
CA ALA A 382 -4.75 -21.74 -3.35
C ALA A 382 -4.19 -23.16 -3.21
N PRO A 383 -3.69 -23.77 -4.29
CA PRO A 383 -2.83 -24.93 -4.15
C PRO A 383 -1.55 -24.55 -3.40
N VAL A 384 -1.23 -25.32 -2.35
CA VAL A 384 -0.02 -25.13 -1.53
C VAL A 384 1.04 -26.12 -1.98
N GLY A 385 2.23 -25.62 -2.29
CA GLY A 385 3.37 -26.39 -2.78
C GLY A 385 4.03 -25.76 -4.02
N GLU A 386 5.00 -26.48 -4.57
CA GLU A 386 5.66 -26.07 -5.82
C GLU A 386 4.67 -26.16 -6.98
N ILE A 387 4.56 -25.09 -7.76
CA ILE A 387 3.68 -25.04 -8.93
C ILE A 387 4.49 -25.25 -10.20
N TYR A 388 4.12 -26.29 -10.94
CA TYR A 388 4.62 -26.54 -12.27
C TYR A 388 3.71 -25.89 -13.30
N ALA A 389 4.30 -25.26 -14.32
CA ALA A 389 3.52 -24.55 -15.32
C ALA A 389 4.13 -24.63 -16.71
N LYS A 390 3.23 -24.75 -17.69
CA LYS A 390 3.58 -24.83 -19.11
C LYS A 390 2.68 -23.98 -19.96
N ARG A 391 3.26 -23.48 -21.06
CA ARG A 391 2.55 -22.82 -22.15
C ARG A 391 2.55 -23.71 -23.38
N TYR A 392 1.36 -24.05 -23.83
CA TYR A 392 1.10 -24.77 -25.07
C TYR A 392 0.66 -23.81 -26.18
N VAL A 393 1.23 -23.97 -27.37
CA VAL A 393 0.86 -23.22 -28.58
C VAL A 393 0.36 -24.21 -29.62
N ILE A 394 -0.94 -24.16 -29.89
CA ILE A 394 -1.67 -25.11 -30.71
C ILE A 394 -1.92 -24.50 -32.10
N SER A 395 -1.59 -25.23 -33.16
CA SER A 395 -1.84 -24.85 -34.56
C SER A 395 -2.80 -25.80 -35.27
N GLY A 396 -3.33 -25.35 -36.42
CA GLY A 396 -4.28 -26.08 -37.24
C GLY A 396 -5.65 -25.39 -37.26
N LYS A 397 -6.73 -26.15 -37.46
CA LYS A 397 -8.10 -25.65 -37.37
C LYS A 397 -8.55 -25.63 -35.91
N VAL A 398 -8.10 -24.62 -35.16
CA VAL A 398 -8.29 -24.55 -33.70
C VAL A 398 -9.00 -23.29 -33.21
N GLN A 399 -9.34 -22.37 -34.11
CA GLN A 399 -10.20 -21.22 -33.80
C GLN A 399 -11.59 -21.39 -34.39
N LYS A 400 -12.60 -20.75 -33.77
CA LYS A 400 -14.02 -20.87 -34.12
C LYS A 400 -14.58 -22.31 -34.07
N VAL A 401 -13.92 -23.19 -33.32
CA VAL A 401 -14.29 -24.61 -33.15
C VAL A 401 -14.60 -24.97 -31.69
N GLY A 402 -14.67 -23.98 -30.80
CA GLY A 402 -14.90 -24.20 -29.36
C GLY A 402 -13.66 -24.57 -28.55
N TYR A 403 -12.46 -24.47 -29.13
CA TYR A 403 -11.23 -24.98 -28.51
C TYR A 403 -10.93 -24.41 -27.12
N ARG A 404 -11.09 -23.10 -26.90
CA ARG A 404 -10.80 -22.48 -25.59
C ARG A 404 -11.73 -22.97 -24.48
N ILE A 405 -13.02 -23.17 -24.78
CA ILE A 405 -14.01 -23.73 -23.85
C ILE A 405 -13.68 -25.20 -23.56
N TRP A 406 -13.33 -25.94 -24.62
CA TRP A 406 -12.90 -27.32 -24.45
C TRP A 406 -11.64 -27.43 -23.57
N ALA A 407 -10.64 -26.57 -23.78
CA ALA A 407 -9.41 -26.54 -23.00
C ALA A 407 -9.66 -26.16 -21.53
N GLU A 408 -10.57 -25.22 -21.27
CA GLU A 408 -11.03 -24.88 -19.91
C GLU A 408 -11.64 -26.10 -19.21
N ASN A 409 -12.58 -26.78 -19.85
CA ASN A 409 -13.21 -27.97 -19.27
C ASN A 409 -12.19 -29.08 -18.97
N GLN A 410 -11.21 -29.28 -19.86
CA GLN A 410 -10.14 -30.25 -19.63
C GLN A 410 -9.24 -29.82 -18.47
N ALA A 411 -8.79 -28.56 -18.44
CA ALA A 411 -7.94 -28.08 -17.36
C ALA A 411 -8.63 -28.25 -15.99
N ILE A 412 -9.90 -27.87 -15.88
CA ILE A 412 -10.70 -28.06 -14.65
C ILE A 412 -10.81 -29.54 -14.28
N ALA A 413 -11.08 -30.42 -15.25
CA ALA A 413 -11.18 -31.87 -15.01
C ALA A 413 -9.86 -32.49 -14.52
N HIS A 414 -8.73 -31.89 -14.88
CA HIS A 414 -7.38 -32.28 -14.43
C HIS A 414 -6.90 -31.50 -13.19
N GLY A 415 -7.74 -30.67 -12.57
CA GLY A 415 -7.34 -29.84 -11.42
C GLY A 415 -6.29 -28.78 -11.75
N LEU A 416 -6.18 -28.38 -13.01
CA LEU A 416 -5.22 -27.40 -13.51
C LEU A 416 -5.82 -25.99 -13.56
N HIS A 417 -4.96 -25.00 -13.36
CA HIS A 417 -5.31 -23.57 -13.40
C HIS A 417 -4.64 -22.88 -14.58
N GLY A 418 -5.13 -21.71 -15.00
CA GLY A 418 -4.49 -20.90 -16.04
C GLY A 418 -5.47 -20.25 -17.00
N TYR A 419 -5.16 -20.28 -18.30
CA TYR A 419 -5.99 -19.61 -19.30
C TYR A 419 -5.82 -20.16 -20.72
N ALA A 420 -6.81 -19.90 -21.57
CA ALA A 420 -6.71 -20.10 -23.02
C ALA A 420 -7.01 -18.81 -23.80
N ARG A 421 -6.24 -18.53 -24.86
CA ARG A 421 -6.36 -17.31 -25.68
C ARG A 421 -6.13 -17.58 -27.16
N ASN A 422 -6.90 -16.91 -28.02
CA ASN A 422 -6.64 -16.92 -29.46
C ASN A 422 -5.50 -15.98 -29.83
N LEU A 423 -4.64 -16.38 -30.76
CA LEU A 423 -3.64 -15.51 -31.37
C LEU A 423 -4.14 -14.99 -32.73
N LYS A 424 -3.67 -13.80 -33.13
CA LYS A 424 -4.03 -13.19 -34.42
C LYS A 424 -3.64 -14.05 -35.63
N ASN A 425 -2.67 -14.96 -35.48
CA ASN A 425 -2.18 -15.85 -36.53
C ASN A 425 -2.95 -17.17 -36.65
N GLY A 426 -4.15 -17.27 -36.05
CA GLY A 426 -4.98 -18.48 -36.13
C GLY A 426 -4.64 -19.58 -35.10
N LYS A 427 -3.58 -19.42 -34.31
CA LYS A 427 -3.19 -20.37 -33.25
C LYS A 427 -3.99 -20.13 -31.96
N VAL A 428 -3.98 -21.11 -31.06
CA VAL A 428 -4.47 -20.98 -29.69
C VAL A 428 -3.30 -21.14 -28.72
N VAL A 429 -3.25 -20.33 -27.67
CA VAL A 429 -2.35 -20.51 -26.54
C VAL A 429 -3.16 -21.05 -25.37
N VAL A 430 -2.63 -22.06 -24.70
CA VAL A 430 -3.14 -22.57 -23.43
C VAL A 430 -1.98 -22.50 -22.43
N VAL A 431 -2.19 -21.87 -21.29
CA VAL A 431 -1.27 -21.92 -20.15
C VAL A 431 -1.97 -22.72 -19.07
N VAL A 432 -1.28 -23.72 -18.54
CA VAL A 432 -1.73 -24.50 -17.39
C VAL A 432 -0.67 -24.50 -16.29
N GLY A 433 -1.09 -24.55 -15.04
CA GLY A 433 -0.24 -24.92 -13.92
C GLY A 433 -1.00 -25.65 -12.82
N GLY A 434 -0.24 -26.39 -12.02
CA GLY A 434 -0.75 -27.23 -10.93
C GLY A 434 0.39 -27.83 -10.11
N LEU A 435 0.02 -28.57 -9.06
CA LEU A 435 0.96 -29.22 -8.14
C LEU A 435 1.60 -30.48 -8.72
N ASP A 436 0.89 -31.18 -9.61
CA ASP A 436 1.39 -32.40 -10.23
C ASP A 436 2.09 -32.11 -11.57
N ARG A 437 3.41 -32.32 -11.60
CA ARG A 437 4.23 -32.12 -12.80
C ARG A 437 3.80 -33.03 -13.94
N GLU A 438 3.45 -34.28 -13.65
CA GLU A 438 3.08 -35.25 -14.69
C GLU A 438 1.78 -34.84 -15.38
N THR A 439 0.77 -34.40 -14.61
CA THR A 439 -0.47 -33.86 -15.18
C THR A 439 -0.22 -32.60 -16.01
N VAL A 440 0.64 -31.68 -15.53
CA VAL A 440 0.99 -30.46 -16.29
C VAL A 440 1.67 -30.82 -17.61
N ASP A 441 2.64 -31.73 -17.60
CA ASP A 441 3.41 -32.16 -18.77
C ASP A 441 2.55 -32.97 -19.76
N GLY A 442 1.72 -33.89 -19.25
CA GLY A 442 0.80 -34.71 -20.02
C GLY A 442 -0.33 -33.92 -20.68
N PHE A 443 -0.61 -32.69 -20.23
CA PHE A 443 -1.63 -31.83 -20.83
C PHE A 443 -1.37 -31.48 -22.31
N LYS A 444 -0.13 -31.67 -22.78
CA LYS A 444 0.21 -31.61 -24.19
C LYS A 444 -0.60 -32.60 -25.04
N ASP A 445 -0.75 -33.83 -24.57
CA ASP A 445 -1.46 -34.90 -25.29
C ASP A 445 -2.96 -34.64 -25.30
N VAL A 446 -3.49 -34.11 -24.20
CA VAL A 446 -4.85 -33.56 -24.13
C VAL A 446 -5.01 -32.53 -25.24
N CYS A 447 -4.11 -31.54 -25.36
CA CYS A 447 -4.16 -30.55 -26.43
C CYS A 447 -4.11 -31.12 -27.87
N TYR A 448 -3.63 -32.34 -28.11
CA TYR A 448 -3.73 -32.94 -29.45
C TYR A 448 -5.15 -33.43 -29.79
N GLN A 449 -5.98 -33.76 -28.78
CA GLN A 449 -7.33 -34.27 -28.99
C GLN A 449 -8.26 -33.16 -29.52
N GLY A 450 -8.30 -32.02 -28.81
CA GLY A 450 -9.17 -30.89 -29.13
C GLY A 450 -10.68 -31.23 -29.12
N PRO A 451 -11.56 -30.23 -29.34
CA PRO A 451 -12.98 -30.50 -29.52
C PRO A 451 -13.25 -31.17 -30.88
N GLN A 452 -14.40 -31.83 -31.03
CA GLN A 452 -14.80 -32.58 -32.24
C GLN A 452 -14.60 -31.83 -33.57
N ARG A 453 -14.76 -30.50 -33.59
CA ARG A 453 -14.64 -29.67 -34.80
C ARG A 453 -13.20 -29.19 -35.09
N ALA A 454 -12.26 -29.44 -34.18
CA ALA A 454 -10.88 -29.03 -34.32
C ALA A 454 -10.09 -30.04 -35.17
N ARG A 455 -9.05 -29.53 -35.82
CA ARG A 455 -7.99 -30.37 -36.40
C ARG A 455 -6.67 -29.79 -35.95
N VAL A 456 -6.06 -30.44 -34.96
CA VAL A 456 -4.77 -30.01 -34.39
C VAL A 456 -3.66 -30.54 -35.27
N GLU A 457 -2.75 -29.66 -35.69
CA GLU A 457 -1.60 -30.01 -36.53
C GLU A 457 -0.32 -30.10 -35.70
N THR A 458 -0.08 -29.13 -34.82
CA THR A 458 1.06 -29.16 -33.90
C THR A 458 0.70 -28.57 -32.54
N VAL A 459 1.30 -29.10 -31.49
CA VAL A 459 1.32 -28.52 -30.14
C VAL A 459 2.77 -28.29 -29.74
N LYS A 460 3.18 -27.02 -29.63
CA LYS A 460 4.50 -26.65 -29.10
C LYS A 460 4.38 -26.33 -27.62
N GLU A 461 5.27 -26.88 -26.80
CA GLU A 461 5.32 -26.61 -25.36
C GLU A 461 6.50 -25.70 -25.01
N PHE A 462 6.33 -24.92 -23.95
CA PHE A 462 7.33 -24.02 -23.40
C PHE A 462 7.17 -24.00 -21.87
N ALA A 463 8.28 -23.86 -21.15
CA ALA A 463 8.23 -23.55 -19.72
C ALA A 463 7.47 -22.22 -19.50
N TRP A 464 6.80 -22.13 -18.35
CA TRP A 464 6.10 -20.92 -17.94
C TRP A 464 6.49 -20.56 -16.51
N GLU A 465 7.04 -19.38 -16.32
CA GLU A 465 7.56 -18.88 -15.04
C GLU A 465 6.84 -17.58 -14.61
N LYS A 466 5.66 -17.33 -15.18
CA LYS A 466 4.87 -16.11 -14.94
C LYS A 466 3.60 -16.42 -14.17
N GLU A 467 2.85 -15.38 -13.82
CA GLU A 467 1.63 -15.52 -13.05
C GLU A 467 0.61 -16.52 -13.62
N ILE A 468 -0.07 -17.21 -12.71
CA ILE A 468 -1.14 -18.18 -12.96
C ILE A 468 -2.30 -17.81 -12.03
N MET A 469 -3.42 -17.47 -12.64
CA MET A 469 -4.63 -17.21 -11.89
C MET A 469 -5.25 -18.54 -11.48
N VAL A 470 -5.63 -18.70 -10.21
CA VAL A 470 -6.38 -19.88 -9.78
C VAL A 470 -7.76 -19.90 -10.44
N GLY A 471 -8.18 -21.09 -10.86
CA GLY A 471 -9.25 -21.28 -11.83
C GLY A 471 -8.73 -21.27 -13.27
N PHE A 472 -9.62 -21.19 -14.25
CA PHE A 472 -9.23 -21.17 -15.66
C PHE A 472 -9.99 -20.06 -16.41
N GLU A 473 -9.28 -19.25 -17.20
CA GLU A 473 -9.85 -18.10 -17.91
C GLU A 473 -9.84 -18.26 -19.43
N ILE A 474 -10.97 -17.98 -20.07
CA ILE A 474 -11.01 -17.75 -21.52
C ILE A 474 -10.69 -16.27 -21.81
N ARG A 475 -9.45 -16.00 -22.22
CA ARG A 475 -9.01 -14.66 -22.60
C ARG A 475 -9.38 -14.34 -24.05
N LYS A 476 -9.71 -13.07 -24.30
CA LYS A 476 -10.08 -12.55 -25.63
C LYS A 476 -8.90 -12.56 -26.60
#